data_AF-A0A5S9N8D8-F1
#
_entry.id   AF-A0A5S9N8D8-F1
#
_cell.length_a   1.000
_cell.length_b   1.000
_cell.length_c   1.000
_cell.angle_alpha   90.00
_cell.angle_beta   90.00
_cell.angle_gamma   90.00
#
_symmetry.space_group_name_H-M   'P 1'
#
loop_
_entity.id
_entity.type
_entity.pdbx_description
1 polymer ?
#
loop_
_entity_poly.entity_id
_entity_poly.type
_entity_poly.pdbx_seq_one_letter_code
_entity_poly.pdbx_strand_id
1 'polypeptide(L)'
;MKDLNLLQLEAAAKALGDLLPQVTFVGGSTTILLVDESARFGIRRADDVDVIIDVATRVDYHRFSQKLRDRGFRDKAAMCWK
;
A
#
# COMPACT_ATOMS: atom_id res chain seq x y z
N MET A 1 -12.87 -1.06 18.48
CA MET A 1 -11.56 -1.57 18.01
C MET A 1 -11.45 -1.20 16.53
N LYS A 2 -10.32 -0.65 16.09
CA LYS A 2 -10.17 -0.16 14.70
C LYS A 2 -9.98 -1.34 13.74
N ASP A 3 -10.55 -1.24 12.54
CA ASP A 3 -10.41 -2.28 11.52
C ASP A 3 -8.94 -2.52 11.14
N LEU A 4 -8.56 -3.77 10.92
CA LEU A 4 -7.17 -4.13 10.63
C LEU A 4 -6.67 -3.53 9.31
N ASN A 5 -7.52 -3.49 8.28
CA ASN A 5 -7.16 -2.91 6.99
C ASN A 5 -6.88 -1.41 7.15
N LEU A 6 -7.70 -0.72 7.97
CA LEU A 6 -7.48 0.69 8.26
C LEU A 6 -6.17 0.92 9.04
N LEU A 7 -5.85 0.04 10.00
CA LEU A 7 -4.57 0.10 10.73
C LEU A 7 -3.37 -0.13 9.80
N GLN A 8 -3.47 -1.08 8.85
CA GLN A 8 -2.42 -1.34 7.85
C GLN A 8 -2.22 -0.15 6.92
N LEU A 9 -3.30 0.46 6.42
CA LEU A 9 -3.24 1.66 5.59
C LEU A 9 -2.57 2.83 6.33
N GLU A 10 -2.90 3.03 7.61
CA GLU A 10 -2.27 4.08 8.43
C GLU A 10 -0.78 3.81 8.68
N ALA A 11 -0.40 2.55 8.92
CA ALA A 11 0.99 2.17 9.06
C ALA A 11 1.78 2.39 7.76
N ALA A 12 1.21 1.99 6.62
CA ALA A 12 1.80 2.22 5.30
C ALA A 12 1.95 3.71 4.99
N ALA A 13 0.91 4.51 5.26
CA ALA A 13 0.95 5.96 5.05
C ALA A 13 2.05 6.63 5.87
N LYS A 14 2.23 6.23 7.14
CA LYS A 14 3.33 6.70 7.99
C LYS A 14 4.69 6.29 7.46
N ALA A 15 4.85 5.05 7.00
CA ALA A 15 6.11 4.55 6.47
C ALA A 15 6.52 5.23 5.15
N LEU A 16 5.54 5.61 4.31
CA LEU A 16 5.78 6.34 3.05
C LEU A 16 6.23 7.79 3.29
N GLY A 17 5.75 8.45 4.35
CA GLY A 17 6.12 9.82 4.67
C GLY A 17 5.76 10.80 3.54
N ASP A 18 6.73 11.60 3.11
CA ASP A 18 6.65 12.54 1.98
C ASP A 18 6.49 11.87 0.61
N LEU A 19 6.59 10.54 0.52
CA LEU A 19 6.20 9.81 -0.69
C LEU A 19 4.68 9.56 -0.76
N LEU A 20 3.95 9.71 0.34
CA LEU A 20 2.51 9.47 0.38
C LEU A 20 1.71 10.23 -0.69
N PRO A 21 2.00 11.52 -1.01
CA PRO A 21 1.28 12.23 -2.06
C PRO A 21 1.54 11.72 -3.48
N GLN A 22 2.57 10.89 -3.68
CA GLN A 22 2.93 10.32 -4.99
C GLN A 22 2.29 8.95 -5.23
N VAL A 23 1.56 8.39 -4.25
CA VAL A 23 0.94 7.07 -4.36
C VAL A 23 -0.58 7.15 -4.28
N THR A 24 -1.25 6.15 -4.85
CA THR A 24 -2.66 5.86 -4.58
C THR A 24 -2.77 4.45 -4.02
N PHE A 25 -3.39 4.30 -2.85
CA PHE A 25 -3.68 2.98 -2.28
C PHE A 25 -4.75 2.27 -3.13
N VAL A 26 -4.54 0.98 -3.38
CA VAL A 26 -5.46 0.13 -4.13
C VAL A 26 -5.58 -1.25 -3.44
N GLY A 27 -6.37 -2.16 -4.03
CA GLY A 27 -6.48 -3.53 -3.55
C GLY A 27 -7.49 -3.72 -2.42
N GLY A 28 -7.46 -4.89 -1.78
CA GLY A 28 -8.47 -5.28 -0.80
C GLY A 28 -8.49 -4.41 0.45
N SER A 29 -7.33 -3.91 0.88
CA SER A 29 -7.20 -3.08 2.09
C SER A 29 -7.97 -1.77 1.99
N THR A 30 -8.17 -1.21 0.79
CA THR A 30 -8.91 0.05 0.61
C THR A 30 -10.42 -0.09 0.65
N THR A 31 -10.96 -1.31 0.55
CA THR A 31 -12.42 -1.55 0.58
C THR A 31 -13.09 -0.91 1.80
N ILE A 32 -12.42 -0.88 2.96
CA ILE A 32 -12.91 -0.27 4.20
C ILE A 32 -13.19 1.24 4.08
N LEU A 33 -12.52 1.91 3.13
CA LEU A 33 -12.69 3.34 2.84
C LEU A 33 -13.82 3.61 1.84
N LEU A 34 -14.28 2.59 1.12
CA LEU A 34 -15.18 2.72 -0.03
C LEU A 34 -16.60 2.22 0.25
N VAL A 35 -16.87 1.74 1.47
CA VAL A 35 -18.18 1.19 1.84
C VAL A 35 -18.71 1.83 3.11
N ASP A 36 -20.04 1.83 3.22
CA ASP A 36 -20.75 2.31 4.40
C ASP A 36 -20.51 1.42 5.62
N GLU A 37 -20.81 1.96 6.80
CA GLU A 37 -20.59 1.27 8.08
C GLU A 37 -21.27 -0.10 8.17
N SER A 38 -22.48 -0.23 7.59
CA SER A 38 -23.23 -1.49 7.57
C SER A 38 -22.53 -2.62 6.80
N ALA A 39 -21.73 -2.28 5.78
CA ALA A 39 -21.00 -3.24 4.96
C ALA A 39 -19.63 -3.63 5.54
N ARG A 40 -19.15 -2.92 6.58
CA ARG A 40 -17.82 -3.15 7.16
C ARG A 40 -17.64 -4.53 7.76
N PHE A 41 -18.71 -5.13 8.29
CA PHE A 41 -18.67 -6.48 8.87
C PHE A 41 -18.37 -7.59 7.84
N GLY A 42 -18.60 -7.33 6.55
CA GLY A 42 -18.36 -8.30 5.48
C GLY A 42 -17.00 -8.17 4.79
N ILE A 43 -16.17 -7.19 5.18
CA ILE A 43 -14.89 -6.94 4.51
C ILE A 43 -13.88 -7.99 4.94
N ARG A 44 -13.32 -8.69 3.95
CA ARG A 44 -12.20 -9.60 4.18
C ARG A 44 -10.96 -8.80 4.62
N ARG A 45 -10.25 -9.32 5.62
CA ARG A 45 -8.93 -8.81 6.01
C ARG A 45 -7.92 -9.00 4.87
N ALA A 46 -7.15 -7.97 4.58
CA ALA A 46 -6.03 -8.01 3.64
C ALA A 46 -4.73 -8.27 4.39
N ASP A 47 -3.81 -9.03 3.79
CA ASP A 47 -2.51 -9.32 4.41
C ASP A 47 -1.46 -8.25 4.05
N ASP A 48 -1.72 -7.48 3.00
CA ASP A 48 -0.84 -6.48 2.40
C ASP A 48 -1.57 -5.18 2.05
N VAL A 49 -0.76 -4.17 1.71
CA VAL A 49 -1.21 -2.86 1.20
C VAL A 49 -0.58 -2.66 -0.16
N ASP A 50 -1.43 -2.52 -1.17
CA ASP A 50 -1.01 -2.24 -2.54
C ASP A 50 -1.06 -0.74 -2.82
N VAL A 51 -0.10 -0.26 -3.61
CA VAL A 51 -0.07 1.11 -4.11
C VAL A 51 0.22 1.13 -5.60
N ILE A 52 -0.33 2.12 -6.29
CA ILE A 52 0.09 2.52 -7.62
C ILE A 52 0.78 3.88 -7.56
N ILE A 53 1.71 4.10 -8.49
CA ILE A 53 2.38 5.38 -8.72
C ILE A 53 2.17 5.80 -10.17
N ASP A 54 2.08 7.10 -10.40
CA ASP A 54 2.03 7.66 -11.74
C ASP A 54 3.45 8.04 -12.20
N VAL A 55 3.98 7.30 -13.17
CA VAL A 55 5.33 7.48 -13.72
C VAL A 55 5.33 7.24 -15.24
N ALA A 56 6.01 8.11 -15.98
CA ALA A 56 6.05 8.04 -17.44
C ALA A 56 7.05 7.01 -17.99
N THR A 57 8.12 6.73 -17.24
CA THR A 57 9.20 5.87 -17.71
C THR A 57 9.61 4.83 -16.67
N ARG A 58 10.28 3.77 -17.15
CA ARG A 58 10.92 2.77 -16.27
C ARG A 58 12.04 3.37 -15.42
N VAL A 59 12.69 4.43 -15.88
CA VAL A 59 13.71 5.15 -15.10
C VAL A 59 13.06 5.85 -13.89
N ASP A 60 11.91 6.48 -14.09
CA ASP A 60 11.16 7.13 -13.02
C ASP A 60 10.64 6.12 -12.00
N TYR A 61 10.17 4.96 -12.45
CA TYR A 61 9.84 3.82 -11.58
C TYR A 61 11.02 3.44 -10.68
N HIS A 62 12.20 3.19 -11.26
CA HIS A 62 13.39 2.80 -10.48
C HIS A 62 13.85 3.90 -9.52
N ARG A 63 13.70 5.18 -9.92
CA ARG A 63 13.97 6.32 -9.04
C ARG A 63 13.02 6.32 -7.84
N PHE A 64 11.72 6.06 -8.05
CA PHE A 64 10.77 5.94 -6.96
C PHE A 64 11.10 4.74 -6.05
N SER A 65 11.43 3.57 -6.63
CA SER A 65 11.87 2.40 -5.86
C SER A 65 13.11 2.69 -5.02
N GLN A 66 14.04 3.51 -5.52
CA GLN A 66 15.20 3.92 -4.73
C GLN A 66 14.79 4.78 -3.52
N LYS A 67 13.89 5.75 -3.70
CA LYS A 67 13.34 6.55 -2.59
C LYS A 67 12.67 5.69 -1.51
N LEU A 68 12.01 4.59 -1.91
CA LEU A 68 11.47 3.61 -0.97
C LEU A 68 12.60 2.90 -0.21
N ARG A 69 13.64 2.41 -0.91
CA ARG A 69 14.79 1.76 -0.26
C ARG A 69 15.53 2.68 0.70
N ASP A 70 15.65 3.97 0.38
CA ASP A 70 16.25 4.98 1.25
C ASP A 70 15.45 5.18 2.55
N ARG A 71 14.17 4.80 2.57
CA ARG A 71 13.30 4.75 3.77
C ARG A 71 13.31 3.40 4.49
N GLY A 72 14.14 2.46 4.05
CA GLY A 72 14.27 1.14 4.65
C GLY A 72 13.29 0.10 4.12
N PHE A 73 12.48 0.40 3.11
CA PHE A 73 11.73 -0.62 2.39
C PHE A 73 12.71 -1.57 1.69
N ARG A 74 12.36 -2.86 1.64
CA ARG A 74 13.19 -3.89 1.04
C ARG A 74 12.37 -4.65 0.02
N ASP A 75 12.99 -4.92 -1.12
CA ASP A 75 12.41 -5.81 -2.11
C ASP A 75 12.29 -7.20 -1.48
N LYS A 76 11.07 -7.76 -1.52
CA LYS A 76 10.87 -9.15 -1.10
C LYS A 76 11.61 -10.03 -2.12
N ALA A 77 12.49 -10.91 -1.67
CA ALA A 77 13.12 -11.89 -2.54
C ALA A 77 12.02 -12.61 -3.33
N ALA A 78 12.22 -12.76 -4.65
CA ALA A 78 11.24 -13.38 -5.53
C ALA A 78 10.80 -14.71 -4.90
N MET A 79 9.53 -14.79 -4.52
CA MET A 79 8.93 -16.08 -4.19
C MET A 79 9.07 -16.93 -5.44
N CYS A 80 9.81 -18.04 -5.33
CA CYS A 80 9.80 -19.06 -6.37
C CYS A 80 8.43 -19.72 -6.27
N TRP A 81 7.50 -19.31 -7.13
CA TRP A 81 6.22 -19.99 -7.28
C TRP A 81 6.56 -21.33 -7.95
N LYS A 82 6.44 -22.43 -7.19
CA LYS A 82 6.37 -23.78 -7.72
C LYS A 82 4.93 -24.12 -8.03
#